data_AF-A0A3B8WRW1-F1
#
_entry.id   AF-A0A3B8WRW1-F1
#
_cell.length_a   1.000
_cell.length_b   1.000
_cell.length_c   1.000
_cell.angle_alpha   90.00
_cell.angle_beta   90.00
_cell.angle_gamma   90.00
#
_symmetry.space_group_name_H-M   'P 1'
#
loop_
_entity.id
_entity.type
_entity.pdbx_description
1 polymer ?
#
loop_
_entity_poly.entity_id
_entity_poly.type
_entity_poly.pdbx_seq_one_letter_code
_entity_poly.pdbx_strand_id
1 'polypeptide(L)'
;GAVYSIMALCVLYFFSNSIISLFMDRGESASVSQNVIQNARFFLLCNGVTYFLLALVNIVRFMIQGMGFSKTAVFAGIFELIGRSTIGVWIVPLLGFKGACLASPLAWVLADAFLIPAFFYCQKKL
;
A
#
# COMPACT_ATOMS: atom_id res chain seq x y z
N GLY A 1 -10.20 10.33 3.43
CA GLY A 1 -8.98 9.84 2.75
C GLY A 1 -7.75 10.58 3.23
N ALA A 2 -7.41 11.70 2.58
CA ALA A 2 -6.16 12.44 2.81
C ALA A 2 -5.86 12.81 4.27
N VAL A 3 -6.81 13.41 5.00
CA VAL A 3 -6.62 13.80 6.41
C VAL A 3 -6.28 12.60 7.29
N TYR A 4 -6.99 11.47 7.08
CA TYR A 4 -6.71 10.23 7.79
C TYR A 4 -5.32 9.67 7.45
N SER A 5 -4.93 9.67 6.17
CA SER A 5 -3.60 9.21 5.74
C SER A 5 -2.48 10.07 6.34
N ILE A 6 -2.66 11.39 6.42
CA ILE A 6 -1.70 12.32 7.03
C ILE A 6 -1.60 12.07 8.54
N MET A 7 -2.73 11.93 9.24
CA MET A 7 -2.73 11.60 10.67
C MET A 7 -2.07 10.25 10.94
N ALA A 8 -2.39 9.22 10.16
CA ALA A 8 -1.78 7.90 10.27
C ALA A 8 -0.26 7.97 10.03
N LEU A 9 0.19 8.71 9.02
CA LEU A 9 1.61 8.93 8.75
C LEU A 9 2.30 9.64 9.92
N CYS A 10 1.67 10.65 10.52
CA CYS A 10 2.22 11.35 11.69
C CYS A 10 2.39 10.38 12.87
N VAL A 11 1.37 9.57 13.19
CA VAL A 11 1.46 8.57 14.26
C VAL A 11 2.55 7.55 13.96
N LEU A 12 2.61 7.02 12.74
CA LEU A 12 3.65 6.06 12.36
C LEU A 12 5.05 6.68 12.42
N TYR A 13 5.22 7.94 12.02
CA TYR A 13 6.51 8.60 12.03
C TYR A 13 7.10 8.75 13.44
N PHE A 14 6.27 9.13 14.42
CA PHE A 14 6.71 9.34 15.79
C PHE A 14 6.69 8.06 16.64
N PHE A 15 5.71 7.18 16.44
CA PHE A 15 5.48 6.03 17.34
C PHE A 15 5.81 4.66 16.73
N SER A 16 6.36 4.59 15.50
CA SER A 16 6.67 3.30 14.86
C SER A 16 7.49 2.37 15.75
N ASN A 17 8.53 2.90 16.41
CA ASN A 17 9.45 2.09 17.21
C ASN A 17 8.76 1.49 18.43
N SER A 18 7.93 2.28 19.10
CA SER A 18 7.14 1.82 20.25
C SER A 18 6.14 0.75 19.81
N ILE A 19 5.43 0.96 18.70
CA ILE A 19 4.47 -0.01 18.17
C ILE A 19 5.17 -1.32 17.81
N ILE A 20 6.31 -1.27 17.11
CA ILE A 20 7.07 -2.46 16.72
C ILE A 20 7.59 -3.20 17.95
N SER A 21 8.06 -2.47 18.97
CA SER A 21 8.60 -3.07 20.19
C SER A 21 7.59 -3.90 20.99
N LEU A 22 6.28 -3.67 20.80
CA LEU A 22 5.23 -4.49 21.41
C LEU A 22 5.20 -5.93 20.86
N PHE A 23 5.75 -6.16 19.66
CA PHE A 23 5.78 -7.46 19.01
C PHE A 23 7.14 -8.18 19.15
N MET A 24 8.08 -7.62 19.91
CA MET A 24 9.39 -8.24 20.13
C MET A 24 9.43 -9.01 21.45
N ASP A 25 10.04 -10.19 21.41
CA ASP A 25 10.30 -10.98 22.61
C ASP A 25 11.60 -10.53 23.30
N ARG A 26 11.62 -10.60 24.64
CA ARG A 26 12.79 -10.21 25.46
C ARG A 26 13.93 -11.22 25.41
N GLY A 27 13.70 -12.41 24.86
CA GLY A 27 14.69 -13.47 24.72
C GLY A 27 15.61 -13.35 23.49
N GLU A 28 15.32 -12.45 22.55
CA GLU A 28 16.13 -12.30 21.33
C GLU A 28 17.41 -11.47 21.56
N SER A 29 18.48 -11.84 20.84
CA SER A 29 19.75 -11.10 20.90
C SER A 29 19.54 -9.65 20.45
N ALA A 30 20.11 -8.70 21.19
CA ALA A 30 19.93 -7.26 20.96
C ALA A 30 20.22 -6.83 19.51
N SER A 31 21.13 -7.52 18.81
CA SER A 31 21.45 -7.25 17.40
C SER A 31 20.34 -7.67 16.43
N VAL A 32 19.60 -8.75 16.73
CA VAL A 32 18.50 -9.24 15.89
C VAL A 32 17.31 -8.29 16.01
N SER A 33 16.94 -7.93 17.24
CA SER A 33 15.85 -6.99 17.53
C SER A 33 16.04 -5.65 16.83
N GLN A 34 17.26 -5.09 16.82
CA GLN A 34 17.54 -3.82 16.14
C GLN A 34 17.34 -3.90 14.62
N ASN A 35 17.78 -4.97 13.96
CA ASN A 35 17.59 -5.15 12.53
C ASN A 35 16.10 -5.27 12.17
N VAL A 36 15.33 -6.02 12.96
CA VAL A 36 13.89 -6.17 12.77
C VAL A 36 13.16 -4.83 12.95
N ILE A 37 13.49 -4.05 13.98
CA ILE A 37 12.90 -2.72 14.21
C ILE A 37 13.18 -1.79 13.02
N GLN A 38 14.41 -1.75 12.53
CA GLN A 38 14.78 -0.88 11.40
C GLN A 38 14.01 -1.26 10.13
N ASN A 39 13.92 -2.55 9.82
CA ASN A 39 13.19 -3.06 8.67
C ASN A 39 11.68 -2.80 8.79
N ALA A 40 11.09 -3.12 9.95
CA ALA A 40 9.68 -2.88 10.19
C ALA A 40 9.33 -1.38 10.14
N ARG A 41 10.18 -0.51 10.67
CA ARG A 41 10.01 0.94 10.56
C ARG A 41 10.05 1.39 9.10
N PHE A 42 11.02 0.90 8.33
CA PHE A 42 11.12 1.21 6.90
C PHE A 42 9.84 0.79 6.16
N PHE A 43 9.34 -0.42 6.41
CA PHE A 43 8.09 -0.91 5.83
C PHE A 43 6.88 -0.03 6.20
N LEU A 44 6.74 0.32 7.48
CA LEU A 44 5.63 1.16 7.97
C LEU A 44 5.65 2.55 7.36
N LEU A 45 6.81 3.19 7.30
CA LEU A 45 6.95 4.53 6.71
C LEU A 45 6.70 4.49 5.20
N CYS A 46 7.27 3.51 4.51
CA CYS A 46 7.12 3.35 3.07
C CYS A 46 5.64 3.16 2.67
N ASN A 47 4.89 2.36 3.42
CA ASN A 47 3.44 2.21 3.19
C ASN A 47 2.65 3.42 3.68
N GLY A 48 3.02 3.99 4.82
CA GLY A 48 2.31 5.12 5.44
C GLY A 48 2.22 6.33 4.51
N VAL A 49 3.32 6.64 3.81
CA VAL A 49 3.37 7.76 2.83
C VAL A 49 2.41 7.52 1.65
N THR A 50 2.17 6.26 1.28
CA THR A 50 1.31 5.89 0.15
C THR A 50 -0.09 5.46 0.54
N TYR A 51 -0.48 5.56 1.82
CA TYR A 51 -1.86 5.31 2.26
C TYR A 51 -2.88 6.26 1.62
N PHE A 52 -2.45 7.42 1.13
CA PHE A 52 -3.32 8.27 0.32
C PHE A 52 -3.70 7.59 -1.00
N LEU A 53 -2.76 6.95 -1.68
CA LEU A 53 -3.03 6.18 -2.91
C LEU A 53 -3.94 4.99 -2.63
N LEU A 54 -3.69 4.25 -1.55
CA LEU A 54 -4.58 3.18 -1.11
C LEU A 54 -6.02 3.69 -0.89
N ALA A 55 -6.17 4.85 -0.24
CA ALA A 55 -7.48 5.46 -0.05
C ALA A 55 -8.12 5.84 -1.40
N LEU A 56 -7.34 6.35 -2.35
CA LEU A 56 -7.81 6.72 -3.69
C LEU A 56 -8.35 5.50 -4.46
N VAL A 57 -7.55 4.42 -4.54
CA VAL A 57 -7.93 3.15 -5.17
C VAL A 57 -9.28 2.67 -4.63
N ASN A 58 -9.45 2.68 -3.31
CA ASN A 58 -10.67 2.21 -2.66
C ASN A 58 -11.87 3.12 -2.93
N ILE A 59 -11.69 4.45 -2.85
CA ILE A 59 -12.76 5.42 -3.12
C ILE A 59 -13.26 5.30 -4.56
N VAL A 60 -12.34 5.29 -5.54
CA VAL A 60 -12.70 5.20 -6.96
C VAL A 60 -13.35 3.85 -7.27
N ARG A 61 -12.83 2.76 -6.70
CA ARG A 61 -13.42 1.42 -6.85
C ARG A 61 -14.86 1.37 -6.37
N PHE A 62 -15.14 1.87 -5.17
CA PHE A 62 -16.51 1.91 -4.64
C PHE A 62 -17.41 2.86 -5.41
N MET A 63 -16.87 3.97 -5.93
CA MET A 63 -17.63 4.89 -6.78
C MET A 63 -18.06 4.22 -8.10
N ILE A 64 -17.15 3.54 -8.79
CA ILE A 64 -17.45 2.79 -10.03
C ILE A 64 -18.46 1.67 -9.77
N GLN A 65 -18.35 0.97 -8.63
CA GLN A 65 -19.34 -0.03 -8.21
C GLN A 65 -20.72 0.59 -7.95
N GLY A 66 -20.77 1.73 -7.25
CA GLY A 66 -22.02 2.47 -6.99
C GLY A 66 -22.69 3.00 -8.26
N MET A 67 -21.92 3.27 -9.31
CA MET A 67 -22.41 3.67 -10.64
C MET A 67 -22.95 2.49 -11.49
N GLY A 68 -22.95 1.25 -10.97
CA GLY A 68 -23.43 0.06 -11.67
C GLY A 68 -22.37 -0.65 -12.53
N PHE A 69 -21.12 -0.18 -12.53
CA PHE A 69 -20.01 -0.75 -13.32
C PHE A 69 -19.13 -1.72 -12.50
N SER A 70 -19.75 -2.61 -11.72
CA SER A 70 -19.03 -3.51 -10.81
C SER A 70 -17.97 -4.39 -11.47
N LYS A 71 -18.17 -4.79 -12.73
CA LYS A 71 -17.20 -5.60 -13.49
C LYS A 71 -15.87 -4.86 -13.68
N THR A 72 -15.91 -3.58 -14.06
CA THR A 72 -14.72 -2.73 -14.26
C THR A 72 -13.93 -2.58 -12.97
N ALA A 73 -14.63 -2.40 -11.85
CA ALA A 73 -14.02 -2.29 -10.53
C ALA A 73 -13.32 -3.59 -10.08
N VAL A 74 -13.87 -4.75 -10.40
CA VAL A 74 -13.24 -6.06 -10.12
C VAL A 74 -11.98 -6.24 -10.97
N PHE A 75 -12.04 -5.92 -12.27
CA PHE A 75 -10.86 -5.99 -13.14
C PHE A 75 -9.71 -5.12 -12.65
N ALA A 76 -9.99 -3.90 -12.18
CA ALA A 76 -8.97 -3.04 -11.58
C ALA A 76 -8.28 -3.69 -10.36
N GLY A 77 -9.04 -4.40 -9.52
CA GLY A 77 -8.47 -5.16 -8.40
C GLY A 77 -7.58 -6.33 -8.85
N ILE A 78 -7.92 -7.00 -9.96
CA ILE A 78 -7.07 -8.04 -10.55
C ILE A 78 -5.75 -7.45 -11.06
N PHE A 79 -5.78 -6.29 -11.73
CA PHE A 79 -4.56 -5.61 -12.17
C PHE A 79 -3.65 -5.20 -11.00
N GLU A 80 -4.23 -4.75 -9.88
CA GLU A 80 -3.48 -4.47 -8.66
C GLU A 80 -2.77 -5.73 -8.12
N LEU A 81 -3.46 -6.88 -8.13
CA LEU A 81 -2.90 -8.14 -7.68
C LEU A 81 -1.78 -8.64 -8.62
N ILE A 82 -1.97 -8.50 -9.94
CA ILE A 82 -0.94 -8.82 -10.93
C ILE A 82 0.27 -7.93 -10.70
N GLY A 83 0.09 -6.61 -10.59
CA GLY A 83 1.18 -5.66 -10.34
C GLY A 83 1.96 -6.02 -9.06
N ARG A 84 1.26 -6.32 -7.97
CA ARG A 84 1.88 -6.76 -6.71
C ARG A 84 2.65 -8.08 -6.88
N SER A 85 2.12 -9.03 -7.64
CA SER A 85 2.76 -10.32 -7.92
C SER A 85 4.00 -10.14 -8.80
N THR A 86 3.93 -9.30 -9.84
CA THR A 86 5.05 -9.00 -10.73
C THR A 86 6.18 -8.33 -9.97
N ILE A 87 5.89 -7.33 -9.15
CA ILE A 87 6.92 -6.67 -8.35
C ILE A 87 7.49 -7.66 -7.32
N GLY A 88 6.63 -8.48 -6.70
CA GLY A 88 7.03 -9.56 -5.81
C GLY A 88 8.01 -10.55 -6.43
N VAL A 89 7.72 -11.02 -7.65
CA VAL A 89 8.51 -12.05 -8.32
C VAL A 89 9.80 -11.50 -8.93
N TRP A 90 9.77 -10.29 -9.49
CA TRP A 90 10.89 -9.77 -10.28
C TRP A 90 11.75 -8.74 -9.53
N ILE A 91 11.15 -7.89 -8.69
CA ILE A 91 11.86 -6.78 -8.03
C ILE A 91 12.41 -7.21 -6.65
N VAL A 92 11.70 -8.08 -5.93
CA VAL A 92 12.16 -8.57 -4.61
C VAL A 92 13.49 -9.34 -4.69
N PRO A 93 13.75 -10.22 -5.68
CA PRO A 93 15.06 -10.87 -5.79
C PRO A 93 16.21 -9.88 -6.01
N LEU A 94 15.94 -8.72 -6.61
CA LEU A 94 16.96 -7.70 -6.91
C LEU A 94 17.23 -6.76 -5.74
N LEU A 95 16.17 -6.34 -5.03
CA LEU A 95 16.23 -5.31 -3.98
C LEU A 95 16.02 -5.85 -2.56
N GLY A 96 15.79 -7.16 -2.42
CA GLY A 96 15.50 -7.83 -1.16
C GLY A 96 14.27 -7.23 -0.46
N PHE A 97 14.39 -7.06 0.86
CA PHE A 97 13.32 -6.54 1.71
C PHE A 97 12.82 -5.15 1.29
N LYS A 98 13.71 -4.29 0.76
CA LYS A 98 13.31 -2.96 0.25
C LYS A 98 12.37 -3.07 -0.95
N GLY A 99 12.63 -4.03 -1.85
CA GLY A 99 11.74 -4.34 -2.96
C GLY A 99 10.37 -4.81 -2.50
N ALA A 100 10.33 -5.65 -1.46
CA ALA A 100 9.08 -6.12 -0.86
C ALA A 100 8.27 -4.96 -0.25
N CYS A 101 8.94 -4.00 0.39
CA CYS A 101 8.29 -2.80 0.95
C CYS A 101 7.68 -1.90 -0.14
N LEU A 102 8.33 -1.78 -1.30
CA LEU A 102 7.88 -0.95 -2.41
C LEU A 102 6.78 -1.60 -3.27
N ALA A 103 6.57 -2.92 -3.14
CA ALA A 103 5.57 -3.64 -3.93
C ALA A 103 4.15 -3.10 -3.75
N SER A 104 3.75 -2.81 -2.52
CA SER A 104 2.42 -2.23 -2.23
C SER A 104 2.26 -0.80 -2.77
N PRO A 105 3.15 0.16 -2.46
CA PRO A 105 3.15 1.49 -3.05
C PRO A 105 3.03 1.50 -4.58
N LEU A 106 3.87 0.72 -5.25
CA LEU A 106 3.92 0.70 -6.72
C LEU A 106 2.67 0.05 -7.32
N ALA A 107 2.13 -0.99 -6.69
CA ALA A 107 0.87 -1.59 -7.13
C ALA A 107 -0.30 -0.60 -7.05
N TRP A 108 -0.35 0.24 -6.01
CA TRP A 108 -1.39 1.26 -5.88
C TRP A 108 -1.26 2.37 -6.92
N VAL A 109 -0.04 2.84 -7.20
CA VAL A 109 0.20 3.80 -8.31
C VAL A 109 -0.32 3.24 -9.63
N LEU A 110 -0.01 1.98 -9.94
CA LEU A 110 -0.46 1.32 -11.17
C LEU A 110 -2.00 1.18 -11.20
N ALA A 111 -2.61 0.81 -10.08
CA ALA A 111 -4.05 0.69 -9.97
C ALA A 111 -4.77 2.04 -10.14
N ASP A 112 -4.28 3.10 -9.52
CA ASP A 112 -4.82 4.46 -9.66
C ASP A 112 -4.67 4.98 -11.10
N ALA A 113 -3.52 4.72 -11.75
CA ALA A 113 -3.29 5.08 -13.14
C ALA A 113 -4.30 4.42 -14.10
N PHE A 114 -4.80 3.23 -13.77
CA PHE A 114 -5.87 2.56 -14.51
C PHE A 114 -7.28 3.01 -14.10
N LEU A 115 -7.53 3.17 -12.80
CA LEU A 115 -8.84 3.50 -12.23
C LEU A 115 -9.30 4.91 -12.56
N ILE A 116 -8.39 5.90 -12.58
CA ILE A 116 -8.75 7.29 -12.88
C ILE A 116 -9.34 7.43 -14.29
N PRO A 117 -8.70 6.94 -15.37
CA PRO A 117 -9.31 6.93 -16.71
C PRO A 117 -10.61 6.13 -16.77
N ALA A 118 -10.66 4.95 -16.12
CA ALA A 118 -11.84 4.11 -16.10
C ALA A 118 -13.05 4.83 -15.44
N PHE A 119 -12.80 5.60 -14.39
CA PHE A 119 -13.81 6.40 -13.73
C PHE A 119 -14.39 7.47 -14.67
N PHE A 120 -13.55 8.27 -15.33
CA PHE A 120 -14.02 9.29 -16.27
C PHE A 120 -14.79 8.68 -17.46
N TYR A 121 -14.39 7.48 -17.91
CA TYR A 121 -15.13 6.75 -18.95
C TYR A 121 -16.52 6.32 -18.45
N CYS A 122 -16.62 5.76 -17.24
CA CYS A 122 -17.90 5.39 -16.63
C CYS A 122 -18.81 6.61 -16.42
N GLN A 123 -18.24 7.76 -16.01
CA GLN A 123 -18.99 9.00 -15.80
C GLN A 123 -19.59 9.54 -17.10
N LYS A 124 -18.86 9.46 -18.22
CA LYS A 124 -19.35 9.93 -19.53
C LYS A 124 -20.43 9.04 -20.15
N LYS A 125 -20.56 7.80 -19.66
CA LYS A 125 -21.50 6.79 -20.19
C LYS A 125 -22.84 6.79 -19.44
N LEU A 126 -22.88 7.41 -18.25
CA LEU A 126 -24.08 7.70 -17.46
C LEU A 126 -24.77 8.95 -18.00
#